data_AF-A0Z036-F1
#
_entry.id   AF-A0Z036-F1
#
_cell.length_a   1.000
_cell.length_b   1.000
_cell.length_c   1.000
_cell.angle_alpha   90.00
_cell.angle_beta   90.00
_cell.angle_gamma   90.00
#
_symmetry.space_group_name_H-M   'P 1'
#
loop_
_entity.id
_entity.type
_entity.pdbx_description
1 polymer ?
#
loop_
_entity_poly.entity_id
_entity_poly.type
_entity_poly.pdbx_seq_one_letter_code
_entity_poly.pdbx_strand_id
1 'polypeptide(L)'
;MNVITIDSFAFRIPKIPARYRPNCSKEWGLFVTGDTKKLNCSQAEKAGLTRGNFVEMALCWVTQKTLTFEPNYINEEFTEIWGIPVAGEMKTQFNEKASELSTFLVHRQSKDKMAGLIEVFSREAFNQWVAEGMKGDLNEYAIAKAAETYFSKIFRFEMIQTEGSYGIYFFVQTTCREPNPENKLEMAALKTAKQIYESQNEGLAFCTDPRLEENHANSMASLAMPEEAAQLSSAKNTKALKPKV
;
A
#
# COMPACT_ATOMS: atom_id res chain seq x y z
N MET A 1 21.96 -4.78 -6.06
CA MET A 1 20.84 -4.08 -6.72
C MET A 1 20.36 -5.05 -7.77
N ASN A 2 19.09 -5.45 -7.73
CA ASN A 2 18.54 -6.38 -8.72
C ASN A 2 17.80 -5.56 -9.79
N VAL A 3 17.86 -5.96 -11.05
CA VAL A 3 17.23 -5.28 -12.17
C VAL A 3 16.60 -6.33 -13.07
N ILE A 4 15.32 -6.15 -13.38
CA ILE A 4 14.59 -6.98 -14.34
C ILE A 4 14.51 -6.20 -15.65
N THR A 5 14.88 -6.82 -16.76
CA THR A 5 14.79 -6.21 -18.09
C THR A 5 13.79 -6.97 -18.96
N ILE A 6 12.73 -6.30 -19.42
CA ILE A 6 11.68 -6.86 -20.28
C ILE A 6 11.35 -5.86 -21.38
N ASP A 7 11.24 -6.33 -22.62
CA ASP A 7 10.79 -5.54 -23.78
C ASP A 7 11.54 -4.19 -23.96
N SER A 8 12.85 -4.17 -23.66
CA SER A 8 13.71 -2.97 -23.67
C SER A 8 13.43 -1.93 -22.56
N PHE A 9 12.66 -2.30 -21.54
CA PHE A 9 12.48 -1.54 -20.30
C PHE A 9 13.31 -2.15 -19.17
N ALA A 10 13.77 -1.29 -18.25
CA ALA A 10 14.51 -1.70 -17.07
C ALA A 10 13.73 -1.37 -15.79
N PHE A 11 13.52 -2.38 -14.95
CA PHE A 11 12.80 -2.27 -13.69
C PHE A 11 13.76 -2.54 -12.54
N ARG A 12 14.05 -1.50 -11.76
CA ARG A 12 14.91 -1.62 -10.58
C ARG A 12 14.14 -2.31 -9.46
N ILE A 13 14.77 -3.32 -8.84
CA ILE A 13 14.32 -3.94 -7.61
C ILE A 13 15.26 -3.44 -6.49
N PRO A 14 14.82 -2.44 -5.72
CA PRO A 14 15.65 -1.81 -4.71
C PRO A 14 15.83 -2.77 -3.51
N LYS A 15 17.00 -2.72 -2.88
CA LYS A 15 17.25 -3.46 -1.62
C LYS A 15 16.43 -2.92 -0.44
N ILE A 16 16.18 -1.61 -0.48
CA ILE A 16 15.32 -0.92 0.47
C ILE A 16 14.26 -0.25 -0.41
N PRO A 17 13.00 -0.71 -0.38
CA PRO A 17 11.97 -0.19 -1.25
C PRO A 17 11.76 1.30 -1.00
N ALA A 18 11.50 2.03 -2.09
CA ALA A 18 10.96 3.36 -1.99
C ALA A 18 9.57 3.22 -1.34
N ARG A 19 9.47 3.62 -0.07
CA ARG A 19 8.20 3.65 0.65
C ARG A 19 7.47 4.90 0.26
N TYR A 20 6.41 4.73 -0.49
CA TYR A 20 5.40 5.75 -0.56
C TYR A 20 4.49 5.57 0.65
N ARG A 21 4.65 6.42 1.67
CA ARG A 21 3.82 6.38 2.87
C ARG A 21 2.73 7.44 2.72
N PRO A 22 1.51 7.09 2.30
CA PRO A 22 0.40 8.00 2.54
C PRO A 22 0.28 8.06 4.08
N ASN A 23 0.33 9.24 4.68
CA ASN A 23 0.39 9.47 6.14
C ASN A 23 1.74 9.38 6.88
N CYS A 24 2.85 9.91 6.36
CA CYS A 24 4.01 10.33 7.22
C CYS A 24 4.60 11.70 6.81
N SER A 25 4.94 12.55 7.77
CA SER A 25 5.09 13.99 7.54
C SER A 25 6.42 14.40 6.92
N LYS A 26 6.32 15.42 6.04
CA LYS A 26 7.30 16.44 5.58
C LYS A 26 8.72 16.07 5.16
N GLU A 27 9.27 14.90 5.44
CA GLU A 27 10.63 14.53 4.95
C GLU A 27 10.66 13.33 4.01
N TRP A 28 9.56 12.57 3.87
CA TRP A 28 9.54 11.37 3.04
C TRP A 28 8.16 11.17 2.41
N GLY A 29 8.04 11.46 1.12
CA GLY A 29 6.96 11.06 0.20
C GLY A 29 5.52 11.20 0.74
N LEU A 30 4.88 12.32 0.46
CA LEU A 30 3.52 12.64 0.94
C LEU A 30 2.41 12.31 -0.07
N PHE A 31 1.39 11.59 0.40
CA PHE A 31 0.03 12.17 0.44
C PHE A 31 -0.45 12.22 1.91
N VAL A 32 -0.58 13.46 2.41
CA VAL A 32 -1.14 13.97 3.68
C VAL A 32 -0.56 13.48 5.00
N THR A 33 -0.05 14.42 5.79
CA THR A 33 -0.05 14.34 7.25
C THR A 33 -0.57 15.63 7.84
N GLY A 34 -1.52 15.53 8.75
CA GLY A 34 -2.04 16.65 9.53
C GLY A 34 -3.55 16.58 9.62
N ASP A 35 -4.11 17.10 10.71
CA ASP A 35 -5.55 17.35 10.79
C ASP A 35 -5.95 18.26 9.61
N THR A 36 -6.56 17.67 8.58
CA THR A 36 -6.99 18.37 7.37
C THR A 36 -8.31 19.10 7.58
N LYS A 37 -8.92 18.98 8.77
CA LYS A 37 -10.13 19.72 9.12
C LYS A 37 -9.85 21.22 8.97
N LYS A 38 -10.67 21.86 8.14
CA LYS A 38 -10.67 23.32 7.88
C LYS A 38 -9.49 23.85 7.04
N LEU A 39 -8.67 23.00 6.43
CA LEU A 39 -7.69 23.48 5.44
C LEU A 39 -8.40 23.93 4.17
N ASN A 40 -8.10 25.14 3.70
CA ASN A 40 -8.53 25.60 2.37
C ASN A 40 -7.56 25.14 1.28
N CYS A 41 -7.96 25.24 0.01
CA CYS A 41 -7.18 24.76 -1.14
C CYS A 41 -5.74 25.31 -1.18
N SER A 42 -5.54 26.59 -0.84
CA SER A 42 -4.20 27.19 -0.82
C SER A 42 -3.32 26.64 0.31
N GLN A 43 -3.89 26.32 1.47
CA GLN A 43 -3.18 25.69 2.58
C GLN A 43 -2.84 24.22 2.27
N ALA A 44 -3.74 23.52 1.57
CA ALA A 44 -3.53 22.18 1.07
C ALA A 44 -2.40 22.16 0.02
N GLU A 45 -2.43 23.04 -0.98
CA GLU A 45 -1.38 23.18 -2.00
C GLU A 45 -0.01 23.54 -1.41
N LYS A 46 0.05 24.48 -0.45
CA LYS A 46 1.29 24.82 0.28
C LYS A 46 1.81 23.68 1.16
N ALA A 47 0.97 22.72 1.50
CA ALA A 47 1.33 21.49 2.19
C ALA A 47 1.66 20.33 1.21
N GLY A 48 1.71 20.59 -0.09
CA GLY A 48 1.98 19.60 -1.13
C GLY A 48 0.77 18.75 -1.53
N LEU A 49 -0.44 19.15 -1.12
CA LEU A 49 -1.69 18.43 -1.39
C LEU A 49 -2.34 19.01 -2.65
N THR A 50 -1.76 18.74 -3.80
CA THR A 50 -2.33 19.15 -5.08
C THR A 50 -3.36 18.15 -5.58
N ARG A 51 -4.55 18.67 -5.91
CA ARG A 51 -5.62 17.92 -6.57
C ARG A 51 -5.11 17.42 -7.93
N GLY A 52 -5.30 16.13 -8.23
CA GLY A 52 -4.89 15.52 -9.50
C GLY A 52 -3.52 14.85 -9.49
N ASN A 53 -2.83 14.78 -8.36
CA ASN A 53 -1.71 13.86 -8.25
C ASN A 53 -2.27 12.43 -8.09
N PHE A 54 -1.85 11.58 -9.02
CA PHE A 54 -2.18 10.16 -9.01
C PHE A 54 -0.91 9.36 -9.28
N VAL A 55 -0.98 8.08 -8.96
CA VAL A 55 -0.02 7.09 -9.44
C VAL A 55 -0.80 5.98 -10.10
N GLU A 56 -0.39 5.62 -11.32
CA GLU A 56 -0.85 4.40 -11.95
C GLU A 56 0.22 3.33 -11.82
N MET A 57 -0.17 2.14 -11.38
CA MET A 57 0.74 1.03 -11.09
C MET A 57 0.25 -0.28 -11.70
N ALA A 58 1.20 -1.07 -12.18
CA ALA A 58 1.03 -2.52 -12.34
C ALA A 58 1.30 -3.17 -10.97
N LEU A 59 0.29 -3.82 -10.38
CA LEU A 59 0.41 -4.38 -9.03
C LEU A 59 1.15 -5.71 -9.04
N CYS A 60 2.06 -5.88 -8.09
CA CYS A 60 2.86 -7.08 -7.91
C CYS A 60 2.41 -7.89 -6.69
N TRP A 61 2.05 -7.23 -5.59
CA TRP A 61 1.72 -7.90 -4.34
C TRP A 61 0.86 -7.01 -3.45
N VAL A 62 -0.09 -7.58 -2.72
CA VAL A 62 -0.91 -6.87 -1.75
C VAL A 62 -0.98 -7.70 -0.47
N THR A 63 -0.73 -7.09 0.68
CA THR A 63 -0.75 -7.78 1.96
C THR A 63 -1.27 -6.88 3.07
N GLN A 64 -1.87 -7.46 4.11
CA GLN A 64 -2.29 -6.73 5.29
C GLN A 64 -1.20 -6.78 6.36
N LYS A 65 -0.98 -5.66 7.04
CA LYS A 65 -0.03 -5.53 8.15
C LYS A 65 -0.66 -4.73 9.27
N THR A 66 -0.55 -5.24 10.50
CA THR A 66 -0.76 -4.47 11.71
C THR A 66 0.51 -3.70 12.03
N LEU A 67 0.46 -2.36 12.07
CA LEU A 67 1.63 -1.50 12.20
C LEU A 67 1.42 -0.44 13.27
N THR A 68 2.52 -0.05 13.90
CA THR A 68 2.60 1.05 14.85
C THR A 68 3.49 2.16 14.30
N PHE A 69 2.90 3.33 14.09
CA PHE A 69 3.57 4.57 13.74
C PHE A 69 3.21 5.64 14.79
N GLU A 70 3.99 5.66 15.86
CA GLU A 70 3.77 6.61 16.95
C GLU A 70 3.88 8.08 16.48
N PRO A 71 3.11 8.99 17.11
CA PRO A 71 2.09 8.73 18.13
C PRO A 71 0.70 8.40 17.55
N ASN A 72 0.54 8.40 16.23
CA ASN A 72 -0.77 8.55 15.60
C ASN A 72 -1.45 7.22 15.26
N TYR A 73 -0.67 6.15 15.08
CA TYR A 73 -1.19 4.82 14.74
C TYR A 73 -0.54 3.81 15.67
N ILE A 74 -1.33 3.12 16.49
CA ILE A 74 -0.85 2.13 17.45
C ILE A 74 -1.60 0.83 17.17
N ASN A 75 -0.85 -0.19 16.72
CA ASN A 75 -1.40 -1.50 16.35
C ASN A 75 -2.59 -1.40 15.38
N GLU A 76 -2.52 -0.49 14.42
CA GLU A 76 -3.58 -0.27 13.42
C GLU A 76 -3.30 -1.10 12.16
N GLU A 77 -4.36 -1.49 11.44
CA GLU A 77 -4.21 -2.25 10.20
C GLU A 77 -3.96 -1.34 8.99
N PHE A 78 -3.01 -1.76 8.16
CA PHE A 78 -2.66 -1.16 6.89
C PHE A 78 -2.63 -2.23 5.79
N THR A 79 -3.04 -1.86 4.59
CA THR A 79 -2.84 -2.64 3.37
C THR A 79 -1.56 -2.16 2.71
N GLU A 80 -0.53 -3.00 2.69
CA GLU A 80 0.67 -2.78 1.89
C GLU A 80 0.44 -3.23 0.45
N ILE A 81 0.75 -2.35 -0.49
CA ILE A 81 0.55 -2.52 -1.92
C ILE A 81 1.89 -2.33 -2.60
N TRP A 82 2.35 -3.34 -3.31
CA TRP A 82 3.56 -3.32 -4.12
C TRP A 82 3.21 -3.24 -5.59
N GLY A 83 3.96 -2.43 -6.33
CA GLY A 83 3.79 -2.36 -7.78
C GLY A 83 4.84 -1.52 -8.49
N ILE A 84 4.75 -1.50 -9.81
CA ILE A 84 5.62 -0.74 -10.69
C ILE A 84 4.84 0.47 -11.21
N PRO A 85 5.26 1.70 -10.92
CA PRO A 85 4.67 2.91 -11.48
C PRO A 85 4.79 2.94 -13.02
N VAL A 86 3.68 3.22 -13.69
CA VAL A 86 3.59 3.34 -15.16
C VAL A 86 3.16 4.73 -15.62
N ALA A 87 2.50 5.51 -14.74
CA ALA A 87 2.21 6.91 -14.97
C ALA A 87 2.03 7.65 -13.63
N GLY A 88 1.86 8.96 -13.69
CA GLY A 88 1.73 9.81 -12.52
C GLY A 88 3.06 10.14 -11.85
N GLU A 89 2.98 10.73 -10.65
CA GLU A 89 4.10 11.42 -10.00
C GLU A 89 5.30 10.51 -9.68
N MET A 90 5.06 9.23 -9.38
CA MET A 90 6.16 8.29 -9.13
C MET A 90 6.88 7.90 -10.42
N LYS A 91 6.17 7.81 -11.55
CA LYS A 91 6.79 7.43 -12.82
C LYS A 91 7.65 8.56 -13.41
N THR A 92 7.26 9.82 -13.22
CA THR A 92 7.95 11.00 -13.81
C THR A 92 9.37 11.20 -13.26
N GLN A 93 9.70 10.58 -12.12
CA GLN A 93 11.04 10.60 -11.52
C GLN A 93 12.04 9.70 -12.26
N PHE A 94 11.57 8.81 -13.12
CA PHE A 94 12.39 7.84 -13.84
C PHE A 94 12.44 8.14 -15.34
N ASN A 95 13.53 7.73 -15.98
CA ASN A 95 13.64 7.73 -17.44
C ASN A 95 12.43 7.04 -18.10
N GLU A 96 12.06 7.44 -19.32
CA GLU A 96 10.93 6.87 -20.06
C GLU A 96 10.98 5.32 -20.18
N LYS A 97 12.18 4.73 -20.25
CA LYS A 97 12.41 3.28 -20.34
C LYS A 97 12.67 2.59 -19.00
N ALA A 98 12.48 3.30 -17.89
CA ALA A 98 12.76 2.79 -16.57
C ALA A 98 11.64 3.04 -15.58
N SER A 99 11.54 2.13 -14.61
CA SER A 99 10.73 2.29 -13.40
C SER A 99 11.35 1.47 -12.26
N GLU A 100 10.73 1.52 -11.09
CA GLU A 100 11.21 0.85 -9.89
C GLU A 100 10.06 0.20 -9.13
N LEU A 101 10.30 -1.02 -8.60
CA LEU A 101 9.37 -1.65 -7.68
C LEU A 101 9.22 -0.77 -6.42
N SER A 102 7.99 -0.35 -6.17
CA SER A 102 7.65 0.58 -5.10
C SER A 102 6.57 -0.01 -4.20
N THR A 103 6.52 0.44 -2.94
CA THR A 103 5.50 0.01 -1.96
C THR A 103 4.69 1.20 -1.46
N PHE A 104 3.41 0.96 -1.17
CA PHE A 104 2.43 1.91 -0.66
C PHE A 104 1.65 1.33 0.51
N LEU A 105 1.33 2.12 1.54
CA LEU A 105 0.58 1.66 2.73
C LEU A 105 -0.76 2.35 2.89
N VAL A 106 -1.87 1.72 2.57
CA VAL A 106 -3.22 2.26 2.81
C VAL A 106 -3.69 1.94 4.23
N HIS A 107 -4.10 2.94 5.01
CA HIS A 107 -4.69 2.70 6.34
C HIS A 107 -6.12 2.16 6.24
N ARG A 108 -6.52 1.23 7.12
CA ARG A 108 -7.86 0.59 7.10
C ARG A 108 -9.04 1.55 7.15
N GLN A 109 -8.88 2.68 7.85
CA GLN A 109 -9.96 3.68 8.02
C GLN A 109 -10.05 4.65 6.84
N SER A 110 -9.12 4.57 5.90
CA SER A 110 -9.22 5.35 4.68
C SER A 110 -10.47 4.87 3.93
N LYS A 111 -11.22 5.78 3.30
CA LYS A 111 -12.40 5.45 2.48
C LYS A 111 -11.99 4.79 1.14
N ASP A 112 -10.89 4.06 1.16
CA ASP A 112 -10.22 3.58 -0.02
C ASP A 112 -11.01 2.39 -0.52
N LYS A 113 -11.53 2.55 -1.74
CA LYS A 113 -12.36 1.54 -2.40
C LYS A 113 -11.57 0.27 -2.77
N MET A 114 -10.34 0.08 -2.28
CA MET A 114 -9.56 -1.14 -2.51
C MET A 114 -10.30 -2.37 -2.00
N ALA A 115 -10.90 -2.30 -0.80
CA ALA A 115 -11.77 -3.37 -0.30
C ALA A 115 -12.99 -3.59 -1.21
N GLY A 116 -13.56 -2.51 -1.75
CA GLY A 116 -14.66 -2.59 -2.73
C GLY A 116 -14.24 -3.18 -4.08
N LEU A 117 -13.01 -2.93 -4.53
CA LEU A 117 -12.45 -3.55 -5.74
C LEU A 117 -12.17 -5.03 -5.52
N ILE A 118 -11.60 -5.39 -4.37
CA ILE A 118 -11.40 -6.79 -3.96
C ILE A 118 -12.74 -7.53 -3.97
N GLU A 119 -13.81 -6.93 -3.45
CA GLU A 119 -15.15 -7.52 -3.48
C GLU A 119 -15.70 -7.69 -4.91
N VAL A 120 -15.48 -6.70 -5.80
CA VAL A 120 -15.86 -6.81 -7.21
C VAL A 120 -15.13 -7.96 -7.88
N PHE A 121 -13.81 -8.08 -7.68
CA PHE A 121 -13.00 -9.16 -8.26
C PHE A 121 -13.36 -10.52 -7.67
N SER A 122 -13.65 -10.59 -6.37
CA SER A 122 -14.14 -11.80 -5.70
C SER A 122 -15.45 -12.29 -6.33
N ARG A 123 -16.39 -11.38 -6.58
CA ARG A 123 -17.65 -11.70 -7.26
C ARG A 123 -17.46 -12.15 -8.71
N GLU A 124 -16.56 -11.50 -9.45
CA GLU A 124 -16.22 -11.91 -10.83
C GLU A 124 -15.59 -13.30 -10.85
N ALA A 125 -14.64 -13.57 -9.96
CA ALA A 125 -14.01 -14.89 -9.79
C ALA A 125 -15.04 -15.96 -9.43
N PHE A 126 -15.96 -15.68 -8.51
CA PHE A 126 -17.04 -16.61 -8.16
C PHE A 126 -17.92 -16.94 -9.36
N ASN A 127 -18.36 -15.94 -10.13
CA ASN A 127 -19.18 -16.16 -11.32
C ASN A 127 -18.43 -17.00 -12.38
N GLN A 128 -17.13 -16.75 -12.55
CA GLN A 128 -16.30 -17.51 -13.48
C GLN A 128 -16.12 -18.97 -13.04
N TRP A 129 -15.87 -19.20 -11.75
CA TRP A 129 -15.79 -20.55 -11.17
C TRP A 129 -17.06 -21.36 -11.42
N VAL A 130 -18.22 -20.74 -11.20
CA VAL A 130 -19.53 -21.37 -11.47
C VAL A 130 -19.68 -21.68 -12.96
N ALA A 131 -19.35 -20.74 -13.85
CA ALA A 131 -19.43 -20.93 -15.30
C ALA A 131 -18.49 -22.04 -15.82
N GLU A 132 -17.33 -22.22 -15.18
CA GLU A 132 -16.34 -23.27 -15.52
C GLU A 132 -16.68 -24.64 -14.92
N GLY A 133 -17.81 -24.76 -14.23
CA GLY A 133 -18.33 -26.01 -13.67
C GLY A 133 -17.86 -26.30 -12.25
N MET A 134 -17.48 -25.26 -11.48
CA MET A 134 -17.12 -25.35 -10.06
C MET A 134 -16.00 -26.36 -9.77
N LYS A 135 -14.94 -26.33 -10.58
CA LYS A 135 -13.80 -27.25 -10.45
C LYS A 135 -12.88 -26.79 -9.31
N GLY A 136 -12.49 -27.71 -8.44
CA GLY A 136 -11.54 -27.44 -7.34
C GLY A 136 -12.15 -26.65 -6.16
N ASP A 137 -11.30 -26.19 -5.26
CA ASP A 137 -11.70 -25.36 -4.12
C ASP A 137 -11.93 -23.91 -4.55
N LEU A 138 -13.04 -23.31 -4.10
CA LEU A 138 -13.41 -21.93 -4.45
C LEU A 138 -12.39 -20.92 -3.91
N ASN A 139 -11.83 -21.12 -2.73
CA ASN A 139 -10.89 -20.16 -2.14
C ASN A 139 -9.58 -20.15 -2.92
N GLU A 140 -9.05 -21.34 -3.25
CA GLU A 140 -7.87 -21.46 -4.10
C GLU A 140 -8.10 -20.81 -5.47
N TYR A 141 -9.26 -21.06 -6.09
CA TYR A 141 -9.64 -20.45 -7.36
C TYR A 141 -9.75 -18.92 -7.27
N ALA A 142 -10.42 -18.40 -6.24
CA ALA A 142 -10.61 -16.97 -6.03
C ALA A 142 -9.28 -16.25 -5.79
N ILE A 143 -8.36 -16.86 -5.02
CA ILE A 143 -7.01 -16.33 -4.79
C ILE A 143 -6.23 -16.26 -6.11
N ALA A 144 -6.24 -17.34 -6.90
CA ALA A 144 -5.56 -17.38 -8.18
C ALA A 144 -6.13 -16.33 -9.17
N LYS A 145 -7.46 -16.19 -9.21
CA LYS A 145 -8.12 -15.21 -10.08
C LYS A 145 -7.90 -13.76 -9.65
N ALA A 146 -7.93 -13.48 -8.35
CA ALA A 146 -7.61 -12.17 -7.82
C ALA A 146 -6.17 -11.76 -8.18
N ALA A 147 -5.22 -12.71 -8.15
CA ALA A 147 -3.86 -12.49 -8.61
C ALA A 147 -3.80 -12.20 -10.12
N GLU A 148 -4.55 -12.93 -10.96
CA GLU A 148 -4.64 -12.64 -12.40
C GLU A 148 -5.14 -11.21 -12.70
N THR A 149 -6.03 -10.67 -11.85
CA THR A 149 -6.50 -9.29 -11.98
C THR A 149 -5.35 -8.27 -11.83
N TYR A 150 -4.39 -8.54 -10.94
CA TYR A 150 -3.22 -7.66 -10.75
C TYR A 150 -2.37 -7.55 -12.02
N PHE A 151 -2.32 -8.63 -12.81
CA PHE A 151 -1.50 -8.69 -14.03
C PHE A 151 -2.26 -8.36 -15.32
N SER A 152 -3.55 -8.06 -15.22
CA SER A 152 -4.39 -7.69 -16.35
C SER A 152 -4.91 -6.26 -16.30
N LYS A 153 -4.70 -5.53 -15.19
CA LYS A 153 -5.21 -4.16 -15.00
C LYS A 153 -4.11 -3.20 -14.58
N ILE A 154 -4.30 -1.93 -14.91
CA ILE A 154 -3.54 -0.83 -14.32
C ILE A 154 -4.38 -0.19 -13.23
N PHE A 155 -3.81 -0.05 -12.04
CA PHE A 155 -4.47 0.50 -10.86
C PHE A 155 -4.06 1.96 -10.68
N ARG A 156 -5.06 2.83 -10.56
CA ARG A 156 -4.87 4.26 -10.28
C ARG A 156 -5.18 4.52 -8.82
N PHE A 157 -4.22 5.13 -8.13
CA PHE A 157 -4.35 5.66 -6.79
C PHE A 157 -4.34 7.17 -6.89
N GLU A 158 -5.47 7.81 -6.61
CA GLU A 158 -5.65 9.24 -6.77
C GLU A 158 -6.15 9.87 -5.48
N MET A 159 -5.54 11.01 -5.11
CA MET A 159 -6.03 11.78 -3.99
C MET A 159 -7.31 12.53 -4.38
N ILE A 160 -8.39 12.23 -3.67
CA ILE A 160 -9.68 12.88 -3.86
C ILE A 160 -10.07 13.64 -2.61
N GLN A 161 -10.71 14.79 -2.83
CA GLN A 161 -11.34 15.59 -1.79
C GLN A 161 -12.84 15.29 -1.75
N THR A 162 -13.38 15.11 -0.55
CA THR A 162 -14.82 15.12 -0.30
C THR A 162 -15.14 16.07 0.84
N GLU A 163 -16.35 16.60 0.87
CA GLU A 163 -16.84 17.48 1.93
C GLU A 163 -17.95 16.75 2.69
N GLY A 164 -17.79 16.63 4.00
CA GLY A 164 -18.79 16.04 4.89
C GLY A 164 -19.22 17.00 5.98
N SER A 165 -20.10 16.54 6.87
CA SER A 165 -20.63 17.35 7.98
C SER A 165 -19.56 17.91 8.94
N TYR A 166 -18.35 17.36 8.92
CA TYR A 166 -17.22 17.77 9.77
C TYR A 166 -16.11 18.52 9.01
N GLY A 167 -16.37 18.90 7.75
CA GLY A 167 -15.45 19.64 6.89
C GLY A 167 -14.86 18.82 5.74
N ILE A 168 -13.83 19.38 5.14
CA ILE A 168 -13.09 18.78 4.03
C ILE A 168 -12.30 17.56 4.52
N TYR A 169 -12.39 16.46 3.77
CA TYR A 169 -11.70 15.20 3.99
C TYR A 169 -11.01 14.76 2.71
N PHE A 170 -9.76 14.32 2.82
CA PHE A 170 -8.96 13.81 1.71
C PHE A 170 -8.72 12.31 1.90
N PHE A 171 -8.83 11.53 0.82
CA PHE A 171 -8.60 10.08 0.84
C PHE A 171 -8.12 9.56 -0.52
N VAL A 172 -7.59 8.33 -0.54
CA VAL A 172 -7.06 7.70 -1.75
C VAL A 172 -8.17 6.92 -2.44
N GLN A 173 -8.68 7.47 -3.53
CA GLN A 173 -9.55 6.69 -4.38
C GLN A 173 -8.70 5.72 -5.21
N THR A 174 -8.99 4.42 -5.07
CA THR A 174 -8.47 3.39 -5.96
C THR A 174 -9.48 3.12 -7.07
N THR A 175 -9.00 3.15 -8.31
CA THR A 175 -9.73 2.68 -9.50
C THR A 175 -8.80 1.80 -10.34
N CYS A 176 -9.35 1.08 -11.31
CA CYS A 176 -8.56 0.30 -12.25
C CYS A 176 -9.10 0.47 -13.67
N ARG A 177 -8.23 0.26 -14.65
CA ARG A 177 -8.55 0.28 -16.08
C ARG A 177 -7.83 -0.84 -16.81
N GLU A 178 -8.27 -1.14 -18.03
CA GLU A 178 -7.49 -1.96 -18.95
C GLU A 178 -6.16 -1.25 -19.29
N PRO A 179 -5.07 -2.00 -19.48
CA PRO A 179 -3.83 -1.44 -20.02
C PRO A 179 -4.07 -0.94 -21.45
N ASN A 180 -3.36 0.11 -21.84
CA ASN A 180 -3.31 0.52 -23.23
C ASN A 180 -2.33 -0.40 -23.99
N PRO A 181 -2.78 -1.22 -24.98
CA PRO A 181 -1.90 -2.13 -25.70
C PRO A 181 -0.78 -1.43 -26.48
N GLU A 182 -0.96 -0.16 -26.83
CA GLU A 182 0.05 0.66 -27.51
C GLU A 182 1.11 1.21 -26.53
N ASN A 183 0.79 1.27 -25.24
CA ASN A 183 1.73 1.70 -24.20
C ASN A 183 2.64 0.53 -23.80
N LYS A 184 3.80 0.44 -24.46
CA LYS A 184 4.79 -0.63 -24.23
C LYS A 184 5.29 -0.71 -22.78
N LEU A 185 5.33 0.41 -22.06
CA LEU A 185 5.73 0.43 -20.65
C LEU A 185 4.70 -0.29 -19.77
N GLU A 186 3.40 -0.06 -19.98
CA GLU A 186 2.34 -0.73 -19.23
C GLU A 186 2.42 -2.25 -19.42
N MET A 187 2.58 -2.69 -20.68
CA MET A 187 2.69 -4.11 -20.99
C MET A 187 3.94 -4.76 -20.40
N ALA A 188 5.09 -4.07 -20.46
CA ALA A 188 6.33 -4.55 -19.85
C ALA A 188 6.24 -4.59 -18.31
N ALA A 189 5.58 -3.60 -17.70
CA ALA A 189 5.37 -3.54 -16.26
C ALA A 189 4.44 -4.66 -15.77
N LEU A 190 3.36 -4.98 -16.49
CA LEU A 190 2.47 -6.11 -16.15
C LEU A 190 3.19 -7.46 -16.21
N LYS A 191 4.01 -7.68 -17.25
CA LYS A 191 4.86 -8.88 -17.34
C LYS A 191 5.86 -8.96 -16.17
N THR A 192 6.48 -7.83 -15.84
CA THR A 192 7.43 -7.76 -14.72
C THR A 192 6.72 -8.00 -13.39
N ALA A 193 5.53 -7.43 -13.20
CA ALA A 193 4.74 -7.63 -12.00
C ALA A 193 4.36 -9.09 -11.78
N LYS A 194 3.96 -9.80 -12.86
CA LYS A 194 3.73 -11.24 -12.82
C LYS A 194 5.00 -12.02 -12.45
N GLN A 195 6.14 -11.71 -13.07
CA GLN A 195 7.41 -12.35 -12.73
C GLN A 195 7.80 -12.13 -11.26
N ILE A 196 7.58 -10.93 -10.73
CA ILE A 196 7.84 -10.61 -9.32
C ILE A 196 6.92 -11.43 -8.40
N TYR A 197 5.64 -11.53 -8.73
CA TYR A 197 4.67 -12.31 -7.96
C TYR A 197 5.03 -13.80 -7.92
N GLU A 198 5.36 -14.39 -9.08
CA GLU A 198 5.80 -15.78 -9.18
C GLU A 198 7.07 -16.01 -8.36
N SER A 199 8.06 -15.12 -8.49
CA SER A 199 9.29 -15.15 -7.69
C SER A 199 9.01 -15.06 -6.19
N GLN A 200 8.07 -14.20 -5.78
CA GLN A 200 7.67 -14.05 -4.38
C GLN A 200 7.07 -15.34 -3.81
N ASN A 201 6.23 -16.03 -4.58
CA ASN A 201 5.67 -17.33 -4.19
C ASN A 201 6.72 -18.44 -4.13
N GLU A 202 7.78 -18.36 -4.93
CA GLU A 202 8.95 -19.25 -4.86
C GLU A 202 9.91 -18.93 -3.70
N GLY A 203 9.60 -17.89 -2.89
CA GLY A 203 10.36 -17.50 -1.71
C GLY A 203 11.40 -16.39 -1.95
N LEU A 204 11.44 -15.80 -3.15
CA LEU A 204 12.26 -14.60 -3.40
C LEU A 204 11.54 -13.37 -2.85
N ALA A 205 12.00 -12.87 -1.71
CA ALA A 205 11.41 -11.74 -0.96
C ALA A 205 11.59 -10.36 -1.65
N PHE A 206 11.09 -10.20 -2.89
CA PHE A 206 11.12 -8.94 -3.62
C PHE A 206 10.13 -7.91 -3.07
N CYS A 207 8.96 -8.38 -2.65
CA CYS A 207 7.88 -7.55 -2.07
C CYS A 207 7.91 -7.63 -0.54
N THR A 208 9.09 -7.42 0.05
CA THR A 208 9.29 -7.47 1.49
C THR A 208 10.06 -6.25 1.95
N ASP A 209 9.49 -5.52 2.90
CA ASP A 209 10.17 -4.42 3.59
C ASP A 209 10.57 -4.88 5.00
N PRO A 210 11.87 -5.13 5.26
CA PRO A 210 12.32 -5.65 6.56
C PRO A 210 11.89 -4.80 7.76
N ARG A 211 11.79 -3.47 7.59
CA ARG A 211 11.38 -2.60 8.70
C ARG A 211 9.87 -2.66 8.94
N LEU A 212 9.06 -2.92 7.91
CA LEU A 212 7.63 -3.14 8.09
C LEU A 212 7.36 -4.54 8.65
N GLU A 213 8.15 -5.54 8.28
CA GLU A 213 8.07 -6.87 8.91
C GLU A 213 8.42 -6.81 10.40
N GLU A 214 9.51 -6.13 10.76
CA GLU A 214 9.89 -5.94 12.16
C GLU A 214 8.81 -5.18 12.95
N ASN A 215 8.28 -4.10 12.38
CA ASN A 215 7.20 -3.33 12.99
C ASN A 215 5.92 -4.16 13.17
N HIS A 216 5.58 -4.96 12.15
CA HIS A 216 4.44 -5.86 12.21
C HIS A 216 4.61 -6.92 13.30
N ALA A 217 5.77 -7.60 13.34
CA ALA A 217 6.07 -8.59 14.37
C ALA A 217 6.00 -7.98 15.79
N ASN A 218 6.56 -6.78 15.99
CA ASN A 218 6.49 -6.07 17.27
C ASN A 218 5.05 -5.71 17.67
N SER A 219 4.24 -5.24 16.71
CA SER A 219 2.83 -4.92 16.94
C SER A 219 2.02 -6.17 17.31
N MET A 220 2.23 -7.28 16.60
CA MET A 220 1.59 -8.56 16.91
C MET A 220 2.02 -9.11 18.27
N ALA A 221 3.30 -8.99 18.63
CA ALA A 221 3.80 -9.39 19.95
C ALA A 221 3.18 -8.55 21.06
N SER A 222 3.03 -7.23 20.87
CA SER A 222 2.38 -6.34 21.83
C SER A 222 0.89 -6.68 22.02
N LEU A 223 0.19 -7.08 20.96
CA LEU A 223 -1.22 -7.50 21.04
C LEU A 223 -1.40 -8.85 21.73
N ALA A 224 -0.39 -9.72 21.66
CA ALA A 224 -0.42 -11.05 22.27
C ALA A 224 -0.10 -11.06 23.77
N MET A 225 0.37 -9.94 24.34
CA MET A 225 0.64 -9.85 25.78
C MET A 225 -0.66 -9.70 26.58
N PRO A 226 -0.97 -10.58 27.56
CA PRO A 226 -2.09 -10.40 28.47
C PRO A 226 -1.95 -9.10 29.27
N GLU A 227 -3.05 -8.38 29.50
CA GLU A 227 -3.11 -7.07 30.19
C GLU A 227 -2.42 -7.05 31.57
N GLU A 228 -2.20 -8.20 32.21
CA GLU A 228 -1.54 -8.31 33.53
C GLU A 228 -0.01 -8.08 33.50
N ALA A 229 0.66 -8.20 32.34
CA ALA A 229 2.11 -7.96 32.25
C ALA A 229 2.49 -6.48 32.04
N ALA A 230 1.56 -5.66 31.52
CA ALA A 230 1.81 -4.24 31.24
C ALA A 230 1.82 -3.36 32.52
N GLN A 231 1.19 -3.81 33.61
CA GLN A 231 1.14 -3.06 34.87
C GLN A 231 2.40 -3.24 35.75
N LEU A 232 3.24 -4.25 35.49
CA LEU A 232 4.44 -4.52 36.28
C LEU A 232 5.66 -3.68 35.85
N SER A 233 5.69 -3.13 34.62
CA SER A 233 6.79 -2.29 34.14
C SER A 233 6.64 -0.81 34.55
N SER A 234 5.41 -0.32 34.71
CA SER A 234 5.13 1.07 35.11
C SER A 234 5.28 1.32 36.63
N ALA A 235 5.24 0.26 37.45
CA ALA A 235 5.34 0.38 38.92
C ALA A 235 6.77 0.57 39.46
N LYS A 236 7.83 0.45 38.64
CA LYS A 236 9.22 0.57 39.12
C LYS A 236 9.82 1.99 39.09
N ASN A 237 9.13 2.99 38.52
CA ASN A 237 9.68 4.35 38.37
C ASN A 237 9.10 5.43 39.30
N THR A 238 8.28 5.07 40.30
CA THR A 238 7.69 6.04 41.25
C THR A 238 8.01 5.72 42.71
N LYS A 239 9.29 5.62 43.06
CA LYS A 239 9.76 5.88 44.43
C LYS A 239 11.10 6.61 44.45
N ALA A 240 11.08 7.89 44.07
CA ALA A 240 12.06 8.85 44.57
C ALA A 240 11.40 9.64 45.71
N LEU A 241 11.70 9.25 46.95
CA LEU A 241 11.34 9.97 48.16
C LEU A 241 11.89 11.41 48.10
N LYS A 242 11.05 12.40 48.37
CA LYS A 242 11.50 13.72 48.83
C LYS A 242 11.98 13.60 50.28
N PRO A 243 13.16 14.12 50.66
CA PRO A 243 13.40 14.48 52.05
C PRO A 243 12.84 15.88 52.31
N LYS A 244 12.07 15.99 53.40
CA LYS A 244 11.84 17.25 54.11
C LYS A 244 13.13 17.62 54.84
N VAL A 245 13.61 18.85 54.67
CA VAL A 245 13.83 19.86 55.74
C VAL A 245 13.68 21.23 55.09
#